data_AF-A0A952DZU2-F1
#
_entry.id   AF-A0A952DZU2-F1
#
_cell.length_a   1.000
_cell.length_b   1.000
_cell.length_c   1.000
_cell.angle_alpha   90.00
_cell.angle_beta   90.00
_cell.angle_gamma   90.00
#
_symmetry.space_group_name_H-M   'P 1'
#
loop_
_entity.id
_entity.type
_entity.pdbx_description
1 polymer ?
#
loop_
_entity_poly.entity_id
_entity_poly.type
_entity_poly.pdbx_seq_one_letter_code
_entity_poly.pdbx_strand_id
1 'polypeptide(L)'
;MTINNSLNTDRFQLKFPLWLEDILPVQSAMSYVRSRSSRNSDVDDILNLALERLRKSRCRGVQINKGYVFTTLRNLVIDRNKKLKSERDKRSESEESRLHRPSKEIVSKNSNDDEKSKWVFEAINQFDLRGRVIVKLRCHPLYKFTFKEIGDIIGYSESTARTEFKNIREIIKSYVNAKTYT
;
A
#
# COMPACT_ATOMS: atom_id res chain seq x y z
N MET A 1 -28.19 27.76 -0.53
CA MET A 1 -26.98 27.30 0.18
C MET A 1 -26.43 26.11 -0.59
N THR A 2 -25.46 26.35 -1.47
CA THR A 2 -24.91 25.37 -2.39
C THR A 2 -23.62 24.83 -1.76
N ILE A 3 -23.59 23.54 -1.45
CA ILE A 3 -22.44 22.87 -0.84
C ILE A 3 -21.40 22.66 -1.96
N ASN A 4 -20.29 23.39 -1.87
CA ASN A 4 -19.13 23.22 -2.73
C ASN A 4 -18.48 21.86 -2.45
N ASN A 5 -18.75 20.89 -3.32
CA ASN A 5 -17.92 19.68 -3.47
C ASN A 5 -16.63 20.05 -4.23
N SER A 6 -15.72 20.77 -3.58
CA SER A 6 -14.35 20.91 -4.07
C SER A 6 -13.55 19.66 -3.67
N LEU A 7 -13.79 18.56 -4.37
CA LEU A 7 -12.83 17.47 -4.40
C LEU A 7 -11.55 18.03 -5.03
N ASN A 8 -10.51 18.07 -4.21
CA ASN A 8 -9.19 18.61 -4.50
C ASN A 8 -8.56 17.83 -5.68
N THR A 9 -8.89 18.19 -6.91
CA THR A 9 -8.39 17.61 -8.16
C THR A 9 -7.06 18.20 -8.64
N ASP A 10 -6.51 19.18 -7.92
CA ASP A 10 -5.40 20.01 -8.39
C ASP A 10 -4.00 19.40 -8.27
N ARG A 11 -3.84 18.11 -7.93
CA ARG A 11 -2.50 17.50 -7.82
C ARG A 11 -2.05 16.63 -8.99
N PHE A 12 -2.90 16.33 -9.97
CA PHE A 12 -2.49 15.45 -11.08
C PHE A 12 -3.17 15.83 -12.39
N GLN A 13 -2.74 16.94 -13.00
CA GLN A 13 -3.09 17.26 -14.39
C GLN A 13 -2.26 16.39 -15.35
N LEU A 14 -2.62 15.11 -15.47
CA LEU A 14 -2.38 14.37 -16.70
C LEU A 14 -3.17 15.11 -17.79
N LYS A 15 -2.49 15.96 -18.58
CA LYS A 15 -3.11 16.59 -19.75
C LYS A 15 -3.29 15.51 -20.81
N PHE A 16 -4.49 14.92 -20.82
CA PHE A 16 -4.88 14.03 -21.90
C PHE A 16 -4.88 14.84 -23.21
N PRO A 17 -4.38 14.25 -24.31
CA PRO A 17 -4.52 14.90 -25.60
C PRO A 17 -6.01 15.06 -25.92
N LEU A 18 -6.42 16.22 -26.46
CA LEU A 18 -7.82 16.52 -26.82
C LEU A 18 -8.50 15.38 -27.61
N TRP A 19 -7.77 14.81 -28.58
CA TRP A 19 -8.26 13.70 -29.39
C TRP A 19 -8.58 12.41 -28.62
N LEU A 20 -8.03 12.24 -27.42
CA LEU A 20 -8.33 11.11 -26.55
C LEU A 20 -9.50 11.42 -25.61
N GLU A 21 -9.69 12.69 -25.24
CA GLU A 21 -10.87 13.14 -24.49
C GLU A 21 -12.17 12.87 -25.27
N ASP A 22 -12.12 13.03 -26.59
CA ASP A 22 -13.23 12.70 -27.50
C ASP A 22 -13.54 11.19 -27.54
N ILE A 23 -12.56 10.33 -27.26
CA ILE A 23 -12.68 8.86 -27.39
C ILE A 23 -13.01 8.21 -26.04
N LEU A 24 -12.51 8.79 -24.94
CA LEU A 24 -12.63 8.22 -23.61
C LEU A 24 -12.65 9.30 -22.52
N PRO A 25 -13.64 9.29 -21.60
CA PRO A 25 -13.59 10.16 -20.44
C PRO A 25 -12.36 9.82 -19.58
N VAL A 26 -11.55 10.83 -19.27
CA VAL A 26 -10.35 10.71 -18.42
C VAL A 26 -10.64 9.98 -17.10
N GLN A 27 -11.79 10.29 -16.49
CA GLN A 27 -12.24 9.66 -15.26
C GLN A 27 -12.46 8.15 -15.40
N SER A 28 -12.97 7.68 -16.56
CA SER A 28 -13.18 6.26 -16.81
C SER A 28 -11.87 5.51 -16.98
N ALA A 29 -10.89 6.10 -17.66
CA ALA A 29 -9.54 5.54 -17.80
C ALA A 29 -8.84 5.42 -16.43
N MET A 30 -8.87 6.50 -15.65
CA MET A 30 -8.29 6.53 -14.30
C MET A 30 -8.95 5.51 -13.36
N SER A 31 -10.27 5.43 -13.37
CA SER A 31 -11.01 4.50 -12.51
C SER A 31 -10.72 3.05 -12.88
N TYR A 32 -10.63 2.74 -14.18
CA TYR A 32 -10.25 1.42 -14.67
C TYR A 32 -8.86 1.01 -14.15
N VAL A 33 -7.86 1.86 -14.33
CA VAL A 33 -6.48 1.57 -13.90
C VAL A 33 -6.40 1.47 -12.38
N ARG A 34 -7.02 2.39 -11.63
CA ARG A 34 -7.07 2.33 -10.15
C ARG A 34 -7.67 1.04 -9.63
N SER A 35 -8.73 0.54 -10.26
CA SER A 35 -9.37 -0.72 -9.84
C SER A 35 -8.52 -1.97 -10.05
N ARG A 36 -7.44 -1.89 -10.86
CA ARG A 36 -6.62 -3.05 -11.25
C ARG A 36 -5.14 -2.92 -10.86
N SER A 37 -4.70 -1.73 -10.46
CA SER A 37 -3.35 -1.46 -9.97
C SER A 37 -3.25 -1.65 -8.47
N SER A 38 -2.13 -2.22 -8.00
CA SER A 38 -1.91 -2.46 -6.56
C SER A 38 -1.53 -1.20 -5.78
N ARG A 39 -1.03 -0.15 -6.45
CA ARG A 39 -0.62 1.12 -5.84
C ARG A 39 -1.14 2.29 -6.66
N ASN A 40 -1.50 3.37 -5.97
CA ASN A 40 -1.94 4.61 -6.63
C ASN A 40 -0.82 5.28 -7.42
N SER A 41 0.44 5.16 -6.99
CA SER A 41 1.60 5.69 -7.72
C SER A 41 1.77 5.07 -9.11
N ASP A 42 1.34 3.83 -9.31
CA ASP A 42 1.46 3.16 -10.61
C ASP A 42 0.40 3.63 -11.60
N VAL A 43 -0.65 4.31 -11.15
CA VAL A 43 -1.79 4.73 -11.99
C VAL A 43 -1.33 5.75 -13.03
N ASP A 44 -0.64 6.79 -12.58
CA ASP A 44 -0.19 7.87 -13.47
C ASP A 44 0.90 7.37 -14.42
N ASP A 45 1.79 6.52 -13.94
CA ASP A 45 2.83 5.87 -14.77
C ASP A 45 2.20 5.03 -15.89
N ILE A 46 1.19 4.21 -15.57
CA ILE A 46 0.50 3.38 -16.55
C ILE A 46 -0.26 4.25 -17.57
N LEU A 47 -0.92 5.32 -17.11
CA LEU A 47 -1.64 6.24 -17.99
C LEU A 47 -0.67 6.97 -18.93
N ASN A 48 0.45 7.46 -18.43
CA ASN A 48 1.49 8.08 -19.26
C ASN A 48 2.07 7.10 -20.28
N LEU A 49 2.36 5.86 -19.88
CA LEU A 49 2.85 4.84 -20.80
C LEU A 49 1.81 4.48 -21.87
N ALA A 50 0.53 4.47 -21.50
CA ALA A 50 -0.57 4.23 -22.42
C ALA A 50 -0.68 5.37 -23.44
N LEU A 51 -0.63 6.61 -22.99
CA LEU A 51 -0.63 7.80 -23.85
C LEU A 51 0.52 7.76 -24.86
N GLU A 52 1.72 7.40 -24.42
CA GLU A 52 2.88 7.30 -25.29
C GLU A 52 2.73 6.18 -26.33
N ARG A 53 2.23 5.00 -25.93
CA ARG A 53 1.94 3.90 -26.87
C ARG A 53 0.85 4.27 -27.87
N LEU A 54 -0.22 4.90 -27.42
CA LEU A 54 -1.33 5.35 -28.26
C LEU A 54 -0.86 6.42 -29.25
N ARG A 55 -0.07 7.39 -28.81
CA ARG A 55 0.54 8.40 -29.70
C ARG A 55 1.38 7.73 -30.80
N LYS A 56 2.25 6.79 -30.43
CA LYS A 56 3.07 6.03 -31.40
C LYS A 56 2.22 5.22 -32.38
N SER A 57 1.19 4.52 -31.91
CA SER A 57 0.27 3.77 -32.77
C SER A 57 -0.46 4.69 -33.75
N ARG A 58 -0.89 5.87 -33.29
CA ARG A 58 -1.52 6.88 -34.16
C ARG A 58 -0.57 7.40 -35.24
N CYS A 59 0.68 7.71 -34.88
CA CYS A 59 1.70 8.12 -35.85
C CYS A 59 1.98 7.04 -36.91
N ARG A 60 1.70 5.77 -36.60
CA ARG A 60 1.80 4.64 -37.53
C ARG A 60 0.51 4.41 -38.36
N GLY A 61 -0.48 5.29 -38.25
CA GLY A 61 -1.75 5.19 -38.98
C GLY A 61 -2.76 4.20 -38.38
N VAL A 62 -2.53 3.70 -37.16
CA VAL A 62 -3.50 2.80 -36.49
C VAL A 62 -4.71 3.60 -36.04
N GLN A 63 -5.92 3.13 -36.38
CA GLN A 63 -7.16 3.72 -35.90
C GLN A 63 -7.34 3.43 -34.41
N ILE A 64 -7.42 4.49 -33.61
CA ILE A 64 -7.60 4.39 -32.16
C ILE A 64 -9.08 4.52 -31.85
N ASN A 65 -9.66 3.42 -31.35
CA ASN A 65 -11.01 3.41 -30.80
C ASN A 65 -10.97 3.13 -29.29
N LYS A 66 -12.11 3.27 -28.61
CA LYS A 66 -12.24 3.03 -27.17
C LYS A 66 -11.74 1.64 -26.76
N GLY A 67 -12.05 0.60 -27.56
CA GLY A 67 -11.61 -0.77 -27.31
C GLY A 67 -10.09 -0.92 -27.36
N TYR A 68 -9.43 -0.28 -28.32
CA TYR A 68 -7.97 -0.25 -28.45
C TYR A 68 -7.34 0.41 -27.22
N VAL A 69 -7.88 1.56 -26.78
CA VAL A 69 -7.41 2.26 -25.57
C VAL A 69 -7.50 1.35 -24.35
N PHE A 70 -8.65 0.73 -24.07
CA PHE A 70 -8.78 -0.18 -22.92
C PHE A 70 -7.89 -1.42 -23.02
N THR A 71 -7.68 -1.94 -24.23
CA THR A 71 -6.77 -3.07 -24.45
C THR A 71 -5.33 -2.69 -24.15
N THR A 72 -4.88 -1.51 -24.61
CA THR A 72 -3.54 -1.01 -24.29
C THR A 72 -3.35 -0.78 -22.79
N LEU A 73 -4.33 -0.17 -22.12
CA LEU A 73 -4.32 0.03 -20.67
C LEU A 73 -4.28 -1.30 -19.92
N ARG A 74 -5.14 -2.26 -20.30
CA ARG A 74 -5.17 -3.60 -19.71
C ARG A 74 -3.82 -4.30 -19.81
N ASN A 75 -3.21 -4.30 -20.99
CA ASN A 75 -1.93 -4.95 -21.21
C ASN A 75 -0.83 -4.32 -20.35
N LEU A 76 -0.82 -2.99 -20.24
CA LEU A 76 0.13 -2.28 -19.39
C LEU A 76 -0.04 -2.61 -17.90
N VAL A 77 -1.27 -2.68 -17.41
CA VAL A 77 -1.55 -3.10 -16.03
C VAL A 77 -1.07 -4.53 -15.79
N ILE A 78 -1.34 -5.45 -16.72
CA ILE A 78 -0.90 -6.85 -16.62
C ILE A 78 0.63 -6.93 -16.59
N ASP A 79 1.32 -6.25 -17.51
CA ASP A 79 2.79 -6.22 -17.58
C ASP A 79 3.38 -5.66 -16.28
N ARG A 80 2.79 -4.59 -15.73
CA ARG A 80 3.22 -4.00 -14.47
C ARG A 80 3.04 -4.95 -13.30
N ASN A 81 1.89 -5.60 -13.19
CA ASN A 81 1.61 -6.58 -12.14
C ASN A 81 2.54 -7.80 -12.23
N LYS A 82 2.85 -8.27 -13.45
CA LYS A 82 3.85 -9.33 -13.67
C LYS A 82 5.24 -8.90 -13.21
N LYS A 83 5.66 -7.67 -13.52
CA LYS A 83 6.96 -7.13 -13.07
C LYS A 83 7.02 -6.99 -11.55
N LEU A 84 5.95 -6.51 -10.92
CA LEU A 84 5.87 -6.44 -9.45
C LEU A 84 5.92 -7.82 -8.80
N LYS A 85 5.30 -8.83 -9.43
CA LYS A 85 5.37 -10.21 -8.95
C LYS A 85 6.80 -10.74 -9.05
N SER A 86 7.46 -10.59 -10.20
CA SER A 86 8.84 -11.08 -10.36
C SER A 86 9.86 -10.32 -9.51
N GLU A 87 9.69 -9.03 -9.27
CA GLU A 87 10.50 -8.28 -8.30
C GLU A 87 10.31 -8.79 -6.88
N ARG A 88 9.08 -9.21 -6.53
CA ARG A 88 8.77 -9.80 -5.23
C ARG A 88 9.38 -11.19 -5.09
N ASP A 89 9.24 -12.04 -6.10
CA ASP A 89 9.80 -13.39 -6.15
C ASP A 89 11.35 -13.33 -6.06
N LYS A 90 12.00 -12.43 -6.82
CA LYS A 90 13.45 -12.20 -6.74
C LYS A 90 13.90 -11.68 -5.38
N ARG A 91 13.09 -10.85 -4.72
CA ARG A 91 13.40 -10.35 -3.38
C ARG A 91 13.39 -11.51 -2.39
N SER A 92 12.38 -12.38 -2.46
CA SER A 92 12.30 -13.60 -1.67
C SER A 92 13.49 -14.53 -1.92
N GLU A 93 13.85 -14.79 -3.19
CA GLU A 93 15.03 -15.59 -3.54
C GLU A 93 16.35 -14.96 -3.08
N SER A 94 16.47 -13.63 -3.09
CA SER A 94 17.67 -12.92 -2.63
C SER A 94 17.78 -12.83 -1.09
N GLU A 95 16.65 -12.89 -0.38
CA GLU A 95 16.61 -13.08 1.08
C GLU A 95 16.96 -14.53 1.43
N GLU A 96 16.52 -15.50 0.63
CA GLU A 96 16.84 -16.92 0.77
C GLU A 96 18.31 -17.22 0.43
N SER A 97 18.88 -16.53 -0.57
CA SER A 97 20.30 -16.63 -0.93
C SER A 97 21.24 -15.96 0.08
N ARG A 98 20.74 -15.01 0.89
CA ARG A 98 21.49 -14.40 2.00
C ARG A 98 21.52 -15.29 3.25
N LEU A 99 20.75 -16.37 3.29
CA LEU A 99 20.76 -17.38 4.36
C LEU A 99 21.89 -18.42 4.20
N HIS A 100 22.66 -18.38 3.10
CA HIS A 100 23.82 -19.28 2.88
C HIS A 100 25.17 -18.76 3.42
N ARG A 101 25.16 -17.93 4.47
CA ARG A 101 26.35 -17.77 5.34
C ARG A 101 26.15 -18.65 6.57
N PRO A 102 27.05 -19.59 6.88
CA PRO A 102 26.84 -20.51 8.00
C PRO A 102 27.10 -19.75 9.29
N SER A 103 26.05 -19.15 9.84
CA SER A 103 26.00 -18.88 11.27
C SER A 103 25.45 -20.16 11.89
N LYS A 104 26.33 -20.93 12.51
CA LYS A 104 25.93 -21.93 13.51
C LYS A 104 24.89 -21.28 14.43
N GLU A 105 23.71 -21.88 14.54
CA GLU A 105 23.10 -22.28 15.81
C GLU A 105 21.63 -22.65 15.62
N ILE A 106 21.37 -23.96 15.67
CA ILE A 106 20.25 -24.54 16.41
C ILE A 106 18.85 -24.12 15.91
N VAL A 107 18.29 -24.97 15.03
CA VAL A 107 16.83 -25.18 14.92
C VAL A 107 16.36 -25.83 16.23
N SER A 108 16.26 -25.02 17.28
CA SER A 108 15.52 -25.27 18.51
C SER A 108 15.15 -23.91 19.09
N LYS A 109 14.02 -23.40 18.59
CA LYS A 109 13.16 -22.35 19.14
C LYS A 109 12.15 -22.05 18.02
N ASN A 110 10.86 -22.28 18.22
CA ASN A 110 9.96 -21.15 18.43
C ASN A 110 8.52 -21.49 18.84
N SER A 111 8.28 -22.61 19.55
CA SER A 111 7.02 -22.76 20.30
C SER A 111 6.75 -21.55 21.22
N ASN A 112 7.82 -21.01 21.83
CA ASN A 112 7.74 -19.82 22.67
C ASN A 112 7.49 -18.50 21.89
N ASP A 113 7.85 -18.41 20.60
CA ASP A 113 7.60 -17.20 19.79
C ASP A 113 6.14 -17.16 19.30
N ASP A 114 5.55 -18.32 19.02
CA ASP A 114 4.12 -18.46 18.75
C ASP A 114 3.28 -18.11 19.99
N GLU A 115 3.71 -18.53 21.18
CA GLU A 115 3.05 -18.18 22.45
C GLU A 115 3.18 -16.70 22.80
N LYS A 116 4.37 -16.11 22.66
CA LYS A 116 4.56 -14.66 22.83
C LYS A 116 3.71 -13.86 21.84
N SER A 117 3.59 -14.33 20.60
CA SER A 117 2.74 -13.70 19.59
C SER A 117 1.27 -13.76 19.96
N LYS A 118 0.80 -14.88 20.54
CA LYS A 118 -0.56 -14.99 21.10
C LYS A 118 -0.77 -14.03 22.27
N TRP A 119 0.17 -13.92 23.21
CA TRP A 119 0.05 -13.00 24.35
C TRP A 119 0.05 -11.53 23.93
N VAL A 120 0.84 -11.17 22.91
CA VAL A 120 0.81 -9.81 22.33
C VAL A 120 -0.55 -9.53 21.70
N PHE A 121 -1.12 -10.50 20.96
CA PHE A 121 -2.45 -10.33 20.35
C PHE A 121 -3.56 -10.21 21.40
N GLU A 122 -3.53 -11.02 22.46
CA GLU A 122 -4.43 -10.91 23.61
C GLU A 122 -4.34 -9.55 24.29
N ALA A 123 -3.11 -9.09 24.59
CA ALA A 123 -2.89 -7.79 25.21
C ALA A 123 -3.44 -6.65 24.33
N ILE A 124 -3.22 -6.72 23.01
CA ILE A 124 -3.75 -5.73 22.06
C ILE A 124 -5.29 -5.71 22.11
N ASN A 125 -5.95 -6.86 22.26
CA ASN A 125 -7.41 -6.94 22.28
C ASN A 125 -8.06 -6.36 23.55
N GLN A 126 -7.30 -6.16 24.63
CA GLN A 126 -7.77 -5.54 25.87
C GLN A 126 -7.86 -4.01 25.76
N PHE A 127 -7.21 -3.39 24.78
CA PHE A 127 -7.31 -1.94 24.57
C PHE A 127 -8.62 -1.56 23.87
N ASP A 128 -9.02 -0.33 24.09
CA ASP A 128 -10.14 0.28 23.38
C ASP A 128 -9.89 0.30 21.86
N LEU A 129 -10.94 0.59 21.09
CA LEU A 129 -10.84 0.57 19.63
C LEU A 129 -9.75 1.51 19.11
N ARG A 130 -9.54 2.65 19.78
CA ARG A 130 -8.54 3.66 19.39
C ARG A 130 -7.12 3.15 19.62
N GLY A 131 -6.82 2.59 20.79
CA GLY A 131 -5.51 2.00 21.09
C GLY A 131 -5.15 0.84 20.16
N ARG A 132 -6.13 -0.01 19.84
CA ARG A 132 -5.95 -1.09 18.84
C ARG A 132 -5.57 -0.57 17.47
N VAL A 133 -6.22 0.50 17.02
CA VAL A 133 -5.96 1.12 15.72
C VAL A 133 -4.57 1.78 15.70
N ILE A 134 -4.16 2.46 16.78
CA ILE A 134 -2.80 3.05 16.90
C ILE A 134 -1.72 1.98 16.72
N VAL A 135 -1.82 0.85 17.43
CA VAL A 135 -0.84 -0.24 17.32
C VAL A 135 -0.86 -0.87 15.95
N LYS A 136 -2.05 -1.14 15.39
CA LYS A 136 -2.17 -1.71 14.04
C LYS A 136 -1.53 -0.80 12.99
N LEU A 137 -1.84 0.49 12.98
CA LEU A 137 -1.30 1.43 11.99
C LEU A 137 0.21 1.65 12.14
N ARG A 138 0.71 1.69 13.37
CA ARG A 138 2.14 1.92 13.62
C ARG A 138 3.00 0.69 13.34
N CYS A 139 2.52 -0.48 13.74
CA CYS A 139 3.25 -1.75 13.61
C CYS A 139 2.94 -2.49 12.30
N HIS A 140 2.05 -1.98 11.45
CA HIS A 140 1.75 -2.64 10.18
C HIS A 140 3.00 -2.67 9.28
N PRO A 141 3.45 -3.85 8.82
CA PRO A 141 4.68 -3.99 8.04
C PRO A 141 4.63 -3.26 6.69
N LEU A 142 3.43 -3.04 6.13
CA LEU A 142 3.24 -2.40 4.82
C LEU A 142 3.06 -0.88 4.86
N TYR A 143 2.60 -0.29 5.98
CA TYR A 143 2.14 1.09 5.98
C TYR A 143 2.90 2.03 6.91
N LYS A 144 3.60 1.51 7.94
CA LYS A 144 4.47 2.26 8.89
C LYS A 144 4.07 3.74 9.08
N PHE A 145 2.80 3.98 9.39
CA PHE A 145 2.27 5.34 9.47
C PHE A 145 3.05 6.15 10.52
N THR A 146 3.30 7.41 10.21
CA THR A 146 3.86 8.39 11.15
C THR A 146 2.85 8.70 12.25
N PHE A 147 3.31 9.15 13.42
CA PHE A 147 2.39 9.53 14.51
C PHE A 147 1.46 10.67 14.13
N LYS A 148 1.88 11.51 13.17
CA LYS A 148 1.05 12.55 12.58
C LYS A 148 -0.12 11.96 11.80
N GLU A 149 0.16 11.05 10.86
CA GLU A 149 -0.88 10.37 10.07
C GLU A 149 -1.83 9.52 10.94
N ILE A 150 -1.29 8.87 11.98
CA ILE A 150 -2.11 8.13 12.96
C ILE A 150 -3.03 9.08 13.74
N GLY A 151 -2.50 10.24 14.15
CA GLY A 151 -3.28 11.29 14.80
C GLY A 151 -4.41 11.80 13.90
N ASP A 152 -4.10 12.08 12.63
CA ASP A 152 -5.07 12.56 11.63
C ASP A 152 -6.21 11.54 11.40
N ILE A 153 -5.93 10.23 11.45
CA ILE A 153 -6.92 9.16 11.29
C ILE A 153 -7.84 9.01 12.51
N ILE A 154 -7.30 9.20 13.72
CA ILE A 154 -8.01 8.90 14.99
C ILE A 154 -8.59 10.18 15.64
N GLY A 155 -8.25 11.36 15.10
CA GLY A 155 -8.66 12.65 15.64
C GLY A 155 -7.82 13.11 16.83
N TYR A 156 -6.56 12.66 16.92
CA TYR A 156 -5.61 13.01 17.98
C TYR A 156 -4.49 13.91 17.45
N SER A 157 -3.90 14.72 18.33
CA SER A 157 -2.64 15.39 17.99
C SER A 157 -1.52 14.36 17.84
N GLU A 158 -0.49 14.67 17.05
CA GLU A 158 0.69 13.81 16.91
C GLU A 158 1.30 13.46 18.29
N SER A 159 1.37 14.45 19.18
CA SER A 159 1.91 14.27 20.54
C SER A 159 1.08 13.29 21.36
N THR A 160 -0.25 13.37 21.25
CA THR A 160 -1.20 12.48 21.92
C THR A 160 -1.08 11.06 21.38
N ALA A 161 -1.05 10.89 20.05
CA ALA A 161 -0.89 9.56 19.41
C ALA A 161 0.44 8.89 19.77
N ARG A 162 1.52 9.68 19.89
CA ARG A 162 2.84 9.18 20.29
C ARG A 162 2.87 8.74 21.76
N THR A 163 2.29 9.55 22.66
CA THR A 163 2.19 9.22 24.08
C THR A 163 1.32 7.98 24.29
N GLU A 164 0.19 7.90 23.60
CA GLU A 164 -0.73 6.77 23.67
C GLU A 164 -0.07 5.48 23.19
N PHE A 165 0.63 5.51 22.05
CA PHE A 165 1.41 4.37 21.57
C PHE A 165 2.47 3.91 22.57
N LYS A 166 3.17 4.86 23.22
CA LYS A 166 4.19 4.55 24.22
C LYS A 166 3.58 3.84 25.43
N ASN A 167 2.44 4.33 25.93
CA ASN A 167 1.72 3.73 27.05
C ASN A 167 1.25 2.32 26.71
N ILE A 168 0.62 2.14 25.53
CA ILE A 168 0.18 0.83 25.04
C ILE A 168 1.36 -0.15 24.94
N ARG A 169 2.50 0.30 24.41
CA ARG A 169 3.71 -0.52 24.28
C ARG A 169 4.25 -0.99 25.64
N GLU A 170 4.30 -0.11 26.65
CA GLU A 170 4.76 -0.47 27.99
C GLU A 170 3.80 -1.46 28.69
N ILE A 171 2.50 -1.32 28.47
CA ILE A 171 1.48 -2.24 29.00
C ILE A 171 1.62 -3.62 28.34
N ILE A 172 1.75 -3.69 27.01
CA ILE A 172 1.97 -4.95 26.28
C ILE A 172 3.26 -5.63 26.77
N LYS A 173 4.34 -4.85 26.92
CA LYS A 173 5.63 -5.37 27.39
C LYS A 173 5.51 -5.95 28.81
N SER A 174 4.82 -5.23 29.70
CA SER A 174 4.56 -5.70 31.07
C SER A 174 3.71 -6.98 31.09
N TYR A 175 2.67 -7.07 30.25
CA TYR A 175 1.82 -8.26 30.14
C TYR A 175 2.58 -9.49 29.64
N VAL A 176 3.37 -9.33 28.58
CA VAL A 176 4.20 -10.41 28.03
C VAL A 176 5.24 -10.85 29.05
N ASN A 177 5.89 -9.92 29.73
CA ASN A 177 6.86 -10.24 30.79
C ASN A 177 6.20 -11.05 31.91
N ALA A 178 5.04 -10.60 32.42
CA ALA A 178 4.31 -11.33 33.47
C ALA A 178 4.01 -12.77 33.05
N LYS A 179 3.50 -12.99 31.84
CA LYS A 179 3.21 -14.32 31.27
C LYS A 179 4.44 -15.19 31.02
N THR A 180 5.62 -14.58 30.86
CA THR A 180 6.88 -15.31 30.62
C THR A 180 7.49 -15.83 31.93
N TYR A 181 7.13 -15.25 33.08
CA TYR A 181 7.60 -15.65 34.41
C TYR A 181 6.54 -16.38 35.25
N THR A 182 5.39 -16.74 34.66
CA THR A 182 4.35 -17.57 35.29
C THR A 182 4.52 -19.01 34.83
#